data_AF-A0A3R5QVQ1-F1
#
_entry.id   AF-A0A3R5QVQ1-F1
#
_cell.length_a   1.000
_cell.length_b   1.000
_cell.length_c   1.000
_cell.angle_alpha   90.00
_cell.angle_beta   90.00
_cell.angle_gamma   90.00
#
_symmetry.space_group_name_H-M   'P 1'
#
loop_
_entity.id
_entity.type
_entity.pdbx_description
1 polymer ?
#
loop_
_entity_poly.entity_id
_entity_poly.type
_entity_poly.pdbx_seq_one_letter_code
_entity_poly.pdbx_strand_id
1 'polypeptide(L)' 'MDSKTINNLMDNFSSRNIQSEFFQSLDEVKDYILNSIPHNCTVGIGHSGTLQAMDITNALVSRGNIVGSFQS' A
#
# COMPACT_ATOMS: atom_id res chain seq x y z
N MET A 1 7.82 -1.04 18.34
CA MET A 1 9.04 -1.75 17.89
C MET A 1 10.20 -0.78 17.99
N ASP A 2 11.39 -1.19 18.41
CA ASP A 2 12.54 -0.28 18.47
C ASP A 2 13.15 -0.06 17.07
N SER A 3 13.82 1.09 16.89
CA SER A 3 14.37 1.48 15.58
C SER A 3 15.43 0.51 15.05
N LYS A 4 16.18 -0.17 15.92
CA LYS A 4 17.20 -1.13 15.48
C LYS A 4 16.55 -2.35 14.85
N THR A 5 15.48 -2.86 15.45
CA THR A 5 14.70 -3.97 14.91
C THR A 5 14.07 -3.60 13.55
N ILE A 6 13.51 -2.40 13.42
CA ILE A 6 12.93 -1.91 12.16
C ILE A 6 14.00 -1.84 11.07
N ASN A 7 15.15 -1.21 11.36
CA ASN A 7 16.23 -1.07 10.39
C ASN A 7 16.76 -2.43 9.93
N ASN A 8 16.98 -3.36 10.87
CA ASN A 8 17.40 -4.72 10.51
C ASN A 8 16.38 -5.41 9.59
N LEU A 9 15.08 -5.20 9.82
CA LEU A 9 14.04 -5.78 8.97
C LEU A 9 14.07 -5.17 7.57
N MET A 10 14.20 -3.84 7.47
CA MET A 10 14.32 -3.13 6.20
C MET A 10 15.58 -3.54 5.41
N ASP A 11 16.72 -3.69 6.10
CA ASP A 11 17.97 -4.16 5.48
C ASP A 11 17.81 -5.58 4.91
N ASN A 12 17.11 -6.45 5.64
CA ASN A 12 16.79 -7.80 5.16
C ASN A 12 15.94 -7.79 3.89
N PHE A 13 14.92 -6.91 3.80
CA PHE A 13 14.13 -6.75 2.57
C PHE A 13 14.98 -6.17 1.43
N SER A 14 15.77 -5.14 1.70
CA SER A 14 16.66 -4.50 0.74
C SER A 14 17.69 -5.48 0.15
N SER A 15 18.26 -6.37 0.98
CA SER A 15 19.18 -7.43 0.53
C SER A 15 18.58 -8.41 -0.49
N ARG A 16 17.24 -8.43 -0.59
CA ARG A 16 16.46 -9.25 -1.53
C ARG A 16 15.83 -8.43 -2.66
N ASN A 17 16.29 -7.18 -2.86
CA ASN A 17 15.73 -6.21 -3.81
C ASN A 17 14.26 -5.90 -3.55
N ILE A 18 13.82 -5.97 -2.30
CA ILE A 18 12.47 -5.57 -1.89
C ILE A 18 12.58 -4.23 -1.19
N GLN A 19 12.01 -3.18 -1.78
CA GLN A 19 11.88 -1.89 -1.13
C GLN A 19 10.75 -1.94 -0.11
N SER A 20 11.03 -1.55 1.12
CA SER A 20 10.07 -1.52 2.23
C SER A 20 10.04 -0.15 2.87
N GLU A 21 8.84 0.31 3.22
CA GLU A 21 8.58 1.54 3.97
C GLU A 21 7.93 1.16 5.31
N PHE A 22 8.23 1.89 6.38
CA PHE A 22 7.63 1.68 7.69
C PHE A 22 6.72 2.86 8.06
N PHE A 23 5.50 2.54 8.49
CA PHE A 23 4.48 3.51 8.88
C PHE A 23 3.96 3.18 10.29
N GLN A 24 3.57 4.20 11.05
CA GLN A 24 3.07 4.03 12.41
C GLN A 24 1.57 3.69 12.45
N SER A 25 0.84 4.01 11.39
CA SER A 25 -0.60 3.80 11.31
C SER A 25 -1.05 3.34 9.92
N LEU A 26 -2.23 2.71 9.86
CA LEU A 26 -2.85 2.32 8.59
C LEU A 26 -3.28 3.54 7.76
N ASP A 27 -3.60 4.67 8.40
CA ASP A 27 -3.95 5.91 7.70
C ASP A 27 -2.75 6.48 6.94
N GLU A 28 -1.56 6.47 7.55
CA GLU A 28 -0.31 6.86 6.85
C GLU A 28 -0.03 5.96 5.63
N VAL A 29 -0.26 4.65 5.75
CA VAL A 29 -0.12 3.70 4.64
C VAL A 29 -1.11 4.04 3.52
N LYS A 30 -2.37 4.31 3.87
CA LYS A 30 -3.43 4.66 2.91
C LYS A 30 -3.05 5.92 2.13
N ASP A 31 -2.66 6.98 2.83
CA ASP A 31 -2.26 8.24 2.20
C ASP A 31 -1.03 8.08 1.31
N TYR A 32 -0.04 7.31 1.76
CA TYR A 32 1.15 7.00 0.96
C TYR A 32 0.79 6.30 -0.35
N ILE A 33 -0.06 5.26 -0.31
CA ILE A 33 -0.47 4.52 -1.50
C ILE A 33 -1.26 5.43 -2.46
N LEU A 34 -2.23 6.20 -1.94
CA LEU A 34 -3.06 7.08 -2.77
C LEU A 34 -2.20 8.15 -3.46
N ASN A 35 -1.25 8.76 -2.75
CA ASN A 35 -0.36 9.78 -3.32
C ASN A 35 0.64 9.21 -4.33
N SER A 36 0.99 7.93 -4.22
CA SER A 36 1.90 7.26 -5.16
C SER A 36 1.24 6.90 -6.49
N ILE A 37 -0.08 6.77 -6.52
CA ILE A 37 -0.84 6.38 -7.71
C ILE A 37 -1.29 7.63 -8.48
N PRO A 38 -1.10 7.73 -9.81
CA PRO A 38 -1.66 8.82 -10.61
C PRO A 38 -3.20 8.80 -10.67
N HIS A 39 -3.84 9.96 -10.85
CA HIS A 39 -5.31 10.04 -10.91
C HIS A 39 -5.92 9.35 -12.16
N ASN A 40 -5.21 9.36 -13.29
CA ASN A 40 -5.73 8.90 -14.58
C ASN A 40 -5.18 7.52 -14.96
N CYS A 41 -5.28 6.55 -14.06
CA CYS A 41 -4.86 5.17 -14.34
C CYS A 41 -5.88 4.16 -13.84
N THR A 42 -5.78 2.95 -14.41
CA THR A 42 -6.50 1.78 -13.94
C THR A 42 -5.68 1.06 -12.88
N VAL A 43 -6.28 0.80 -11.72
CA VAL A 43 -5.63 0.13 -10.59
C VAL A 43 -6.22 -1.26 -10.43
N GLY A 44 -5.38 -2.27 -10.55
CA GLY A 44 -5.73 -3.64 -10.18
C GLY A 44 -5.54 -3.85 -8.68
N ILE A 45 -6.58 -4.28 -7.97
CA ILE A 45 -6.49 -4.57 -6.53
C ILE A 45 -6.66 -6.07 -6.31
N GLY A 46 -5.65 -6.69 -5.70
CA GLY A 46 -5.70 -8.09 -5.26
C GLY A 46 -6.52 -8.24 -3.97
N HIS A 47 -7.01 -9.47 -3.71
CA HIS A 47 -7.87 -9.79 -2.57
C HIS A 47 -7.13 -9.80 -1.21
N SER A 48 -6.59 -8.64 -0.81
CA SER A 48 -5.92 -8.43 0.47
C SER A 48 -6.89 -7.91 1.51
N GLY A 49 -7.05 -8.65 2.62
CA GLY A 49 -7.87 -8.22 3.75
C GLY A 49 -7.39 -6.90 4.37
N THR A 50 -6.08 -6.63 4.37
CA THR A 50 -5.53 -5.36 4.87
C THR A 50 -5.92 -4.18 3.98
N LEU A 51 -5.88 -4.35 2.65
CA LEU A 51 -6.31 -3.29 1.72
C LEU A 51 -7.82 -3.00 1.84
N GLN A 52 -8.63 -4.04 2.09
CA GLN A 52 -10.06 -3.91 2.35
C GLN A 52 -10.32 -3.17 3.68
N ALA A 53 -9.58 -3.50 4.74
CA ALA A 53 -9.71 -2.84 6.04
C ALA A 53 -9.40 -1.33 6.00
N MET A 54 -8.53 -0.90 5.08
CA MET A 54 -8.22 0.52 4.87
C MET A 54 -9.19 1.24 3.92
N ASP A 55 -10.18 0.53 3.37
CA ASP A 55 -11.15 1.06 2.42
C ASP A 55 -10.51 1.75 1.19
N ILE A 56 -9.39 1.19 0.72
CA ILE A 56 -8.58 1.84 -0.33
C ILE A 56 -9.27 1.82 -1.70
N THR A 57 -10.06 0.78 -1.96
CA THR A 57 -10.85 0.64 -3.19
C THR A 57 -11.78 1.82 -3.37
N ASN A 58 -12.55 2.16 -2.33
CA ASN A 58 -13.49 3.28 -2.39
C ASN A 58 -12.76 4.62 -2.49
N ALA A 59 -11.61 4.77 -1.80
CA ALA A 59 -10.80 5.98 -1.89
C ALA A 59 -10.20 6.21 -3.29
N LEU A 60 -9.82 5.14 -4.01
CA LEU A 60 -9.34 5.25 -5.39
C LEU A 60 -10.48 5.59 -6.35
N VAL A 61 -11.64 4.93 -6.21
CA VAL A 61 -12.83 5.22 -7.02
C VAL A 61 -13.29 6.67 -6.83
N SER A 62 -13.34 7.17 -5.58
CA SER A 62 -13.75 8.55 -5.30
C SER A 62 -12.76 9.60 -5.85
N ARG A 63 -11.49 9.23 -5.98
CA ARG A 63 -10.43 10.05 -6.59
C ARG A 63 -10.46 10.08 -8.13
N GLY A 64 -11.31 9.24 -8.74
CA GLY A 64 -11.48 9.16 -10.20
C GLY A 64 -10.69 8.05 -10.88
N ASN A 65 -10.01 7.19 -10.12
CA ASN A 65 -9.32 6.03 -10.67
C ASN A 65 -10.32 4.95 -11.12
N ILE A 66 -9.99 4.23 -12.20
CA ILE A 66 -10.74 3.03 -12.60
C ILE A 66 -10.15 1.86 -11.80
N VAL A 67 -10.97 1.17 -11.00
CA VAL A 67 -10.50 0.04 -10.19
C VAL A 67 -11.02 -1.28 -10.74
N GLY A 68 -10.10 -2.20 -11.06
CA GLY A 68 -10.41 -3.57 -11.46
C GLY A 68 -10.13 -4.55 -10.32
N SER A 69 -11.11 -5.38 -9.96
CA SER A 69 -10.89 -6.50 -9.03
C SER A 69 -10.56 -7.77 -9.82
N PHE A 70 -9.48 -8.44 -9.43
CA PHE A 70 -9.17 -9.78 -9.93
C PHE A 70 -9.58 -10.79 -8.86
N GLN A 71 -10.68 -11.51 -9.10
CA GLN A 71 -11.05 -12.70 -8.35
C GLN A 71 -10.47 -13.91 -9.11
N SER A 72 -9.37 -14.45 -8.58
CA SER A 72 -8.79 -15.73 -9.03
C SER A 72 -9.49 -16.90 -8.38
#